data_AF-A0A517R3M8-F1
#
_entry.id   AF-A0A517R3M8-F1
#
_cell.length_a   1.000
_cell.length_b   1.000
_cell.length_c   1.000
_cell.angle_alpha   90.00
_cell.angle_beta   90.00
_cell.angle_gamma   90.00
#
_symmetry.space_group_name_H-M   'P 1'
#
loop_
_entity.id
_entity.type
_entity.pdbx_description
1 polymer ?
#
loop_
_entity_poly.entity_id
_entity_poly.type
_entity_poly.pdbx_seq_one_letter_code
_entity_poly.pdbx_strand_id
1 'polypeptide(L)'
;MTAFGKILVVFTTLMSLFFLGLIVVTAYGGRNWQAEADKMDDYTFANTGGENPQWTITHRVTGQTLQSSPALPGAITAALRDRQSRLQDQLATLDSRVNSLTMQFDTATQAANIDESGLQARVDALQATMAQLNSEAALFVEQQKTKGAEADRIRRIAEQRRSDVARLENVLAEIRAERFRITEQTRRLEDRQVRLRGNLTRAEARKEQLEKKLRAGYADGT
;
A
#
# COMPACT_ATOMS: atom_id res chain seq x y z
N MET A 1 -67.78 -90.93 39.60
CA MET A 1 -66.86 -89.83 39.96
C MET A 1 -65.44 -90.09 39.44
N THR A 2 -65.17 -89.93 38.14
CA THR A 2 -63.79 -90.09 37.60
C THR A 2 -63.47 -89.24 36.37
N ALA A 3 -64.42 -88.50 35.79
CA ALA A 3 -64.17 -87.69 34.58
C ALA A 3 -63.46 -86.36 34.89
N PHE A 4 -63.89 -85.63 35.92
CA PHE A 4 -63.27 -84.36 36.33
C PHE A 4 -61.81 -84.50 36.77
N GLY A 5 -61.47 -85.59 37.48
CA GLY A 5 -60.08 -85.86 37.90
C GLY A 5 -59.13 -86.12 36.73
N LYS A 6 -59.59 -86.80 35.67
CA LYS A 6 -58.77 -87.06 34.47
C LYS A 6 -58.47 -85.77 33.69
N ILE A 7 -59.45 -84.88 33.55
CA ILE A 7 -59.28 -83.58 32.89
C ILE A 7 -58.31 -82.70 33.69
N LEU A 8 -58.44 -82.69 35.02
CA LEU A 8 -57.54 -81.94 35.89
C LEU A 8 -56.08 -82.41 35.77
N VAL A 9 -55.84 -83.72 35.70
CA VAL A 9 -54.51 -84.31 35.55
C VAL A 9 -53.89 -83.99 34.18
N VAL A 10 -54.67 -84.05 33.10
CA VAL A 10 -54.19 -83.66 31.76
C VAL A 10 -53.85 -82.17 31.71
N PHE A 11 -54.66 -81.32 32.36
CA PHE A 11 -54.39 -79.88 32.40
C PHE A 11 -53.17 -79.52 33.25
N THR A 12 -53.01 -80.14 34.42
CA THR A 12 -51.84 -79.91 35.29
C THR A 12 -50.54 -80.44 34.68
N THR A 13 -50.58 -81.57 33.98
CA THR A 13 -49.40 -82.08 33.25
C THR A 13 -49.03 -81.18 32.07
N LEU A 14 -50.01 -80.66 31.31
CA LEU A 14 -49.77 -79.67 30.26
C LEU A 14 -49.18 -78.36 30.81
N MET A 15 -49.72 -77.84 31.90
CA MET A 15 -49.18 -76.64 32.55
C MET A 15 -47.77 -76.87 33.10
N SER A 16 -47.50 -78.03 33.70
CA SER A 16 -46.16 -78.40 34.16
C SER A 16 -45.16 -78.49 33.01
N LEU A 17 -45.55 -79.09 31.88
CA LEU A 17 -44.75 -79.10 30.65
C LEU A 17 -44.53 -77.70 30.07
N PHE A 18 -45.53 -76.82 30.15
CA PHE A 18 -45.40 -75.43 29.72
C PHE A 18 -44.42 -74.65 30.60
N PHE A 19 -44.54 -74.76 31.92
CA PHE A 19 -43.59 -74.14 32.86
C PHE A 19 -42.19 -74.74 32.74
N LEU A 20 -42.06 -76.05 32.51
CA LEU A 20 -40.77 -76.70 32.23
C LEU A 20 -40.17 -76.16 30.93
N GLY A 21 -40.96 -76.02 29.87
CA GLY A 21 -40.52 -75.42 28.61
C GLY A 21 -40.04 -73.98 28.78
N LEU A 22 -40.74 -73.18 29.57
CA LEU A 22 -40.37 -71.80 29.89
C LEU A 22 -39.10 -71.73 30.75
N ILE A 23 -38.93 -72.65 31.70
CA ILE A 23 -37.69 -72.79 32.49
C ILE A 23 -36.52 -73.20 31.60
N VAL A 24 -36.69 -74.16 30.69
CA VAL A 24 -35.63 -74.59 29.77
C VAL A 24 -35.22 -73.46 28.82
N VAL A 25 -36.18 -72.72 28.27
CA VAL A 25 -35.90 -71.57 27.39
C VAL A 25 -35.25 -70.41 28.16
N THR A 26 -35.60 -70.18 29.41
CA THR A 26 -34.96 -69.13 30.23
C THR A 26 -33.59 -69.56 30.77
N ALA A 27 -33.41 -70.84 31.09
CA ALA A 27 -32.14 -71.40 31.58
C ALA A 27 -31.09 -71.53 30.47
N TYR A 28 -31.49 -71.92 29.26
CA TYR A 28 -30.55 -72.18 28.15
C TYR A 28 -30.65 -71.18 26.98
N GLY A 29 -31.72 -70.37 26.90
CA GLY A 29 -31.92 -69.37 25.85
C GLY A 29 -31.57 -67.94 26.26
N GLY A 30 -31.04 -67.74 27.47
CA GLY A 30 -30.52 -66.43 27.89
C GLY A 30 -29.36 -65.98 26.99
N ARG A 31 -29.40 -64.72 26.53
CA ARG A 31 -28.28 -64.11 25.81
C ARG A 31 -27.00 -64.28 26.65
N ASN A 32 -25.89 -64.69 26.03
CA ASN A 32 -24.62 -64.80 26.75
C ASN A 32 -24.10 -63.40 27.10
N TRP A 33 -24.50 -62.92 28.28
CA TRP A 33 -24.18 -61.59 28.77
C TRP A 33 -22.69 -61.44 29.11
N GLN A 34 -22.00 -62.52 29.47
CA GLN A 34 -20.54 -62.51 29.63
C GLN A 34 -19.85 -62.24 28.30
N ALA A 35 -20.26 -62.92 27.22
CA ALA A 35 -19.73 -62.64 25.89
C ALA A 35 -20.05 -61.22 25.38
N GLU A 36 -21.08 -60.57 25.90
CA GLU A 36 -21.40 -59.18 25.56
C GLU A 36 -20.61 -58.18 26.40
N ALA A 37 -20.33 -58.50 27.67
CA ALA A 37 -19.41 -57.75 28.52
C ALA A 37 -17.97 -57.80 27.99
N ASP A 38 -17.53 -58.97 27.52
CA ASP A 38 -16.18 -59.17 26.97
C ASP A 38 -15.94 -58.43 25.65
N LYS A 39 -17.00 -58.01 24.93
CA LYS A 39 -16.89 -57.16 23.73
C LYS A 39 -16.74 -55.68 24.05
N MET A 40 -16.92 -55.27 25.30
CA MET A 40 -16.84 -53.87 25.71
C MET A 40 -15.44 -53.55 26.24
N ASP A 41 -14.48 -53.41 25.33
CA ASP A 41 -13.06 -53.17 25.67
C ASP A 41 -12.80 -51.91 26.51
N ASP A 42 -13.73 -50.95 26.44
CA ASP A 42 -13.69 -49.66 27.15
C ASP A 42 -14.16 -49.77 28.61
N TYR A 43 -14.79 -50.88 28.99
CA TYR A 43 -15.39 -51.07 30.32
C TYR A 43 -14.88 -52.37 30.95
N THR A 44 -14.73 -52.36 32.27
CA THR A 44 -14.35 -53.52 33.07
C THR A 44 -15.46 -53.85 34.04
N PHE A 45 -15.86 -55.12 34.10
CA PHE A 45 -16.95 -55.61 34.93
C PHE A 45 -16.39 -56.50 36.03
N ALA A 46 -16.58 -56.11 37.29
CA ALA A 46 -16.13 -56.89 38.45
C ALA A 46 -17.31 -57.27 39.35
N ASN A 47 -17.37 -58.55 39.73
CA ASN A 47 -18.41 -59.08 40.62
C ASN A 47 -17.90 -59.12 42.06
N THR A 48 -18.57 -58.44 42.99
CA THR A 48 -18.31 -58.56 44.42
C THR A 48 -19.12 -59.72 44.99
N GLY A 49 -18.44 -60.82 45.36
CA GLY A 49 -19.07 -61.97 45.99
C GLY A 49 -19.39 -61.70 47.48
N GLY A 50 -20.56 -62.15 47.95
CA GLY A 50 -21.03 -61.98 49.33
C GLY A 50 -22.54 -62.19 49.48
N GLU A 51 -23.10 -61.79 50.63
CA GLU A 51 -24.54 -61.94 50.98
C GLU A 51 -25.47 -61.11 50.06
N ASN A 52 -24.92 -60.10 49.35
CA ASN A 52 -25.60 -59.33 48.30
C ASN A 52 -24.65 -59.15 47.08
N PRO A 53 -24.67 -60.03 46.07
CA PRO A 53 -23.77 -59.93 44.93
C PRO A 53 -24.08 -58.69 44.08
N GLN A 54 -23.06 -57.91 43.73
CA GLN A 54 -23.20 -56.77 42.83
C GLN A 54 -22.10 -56.72 41.78
N TRP A 55 -22.51 -56.38 40.56
CA TRP A 55 -21.63 -56.08 39.44
C TRP A 55 -21.27 -54.60 39.46
N THR A 56 -19.99 -54.32 39.62
CA THR A 56 -19.40 -52.98 39.51
C THR A 56 -18.85 -52.78 38.10
N ILE A 57 -18.99 -51.58 37.56
CA ILE A 57 -18.55 -51.23 36.21
C ILE A 57 -17.53 -50.11 36.34
N THR A 58 -16.37 -50.28 35.75
CA THR A 58 -15.31 -49.27 35.71
C THR A 58 -14.94 -48.96 34.28
N HIS A 59 -15.09 -47.70 33.89
CA HIS A 59 -14.63 -47.25 32.58
C HIS A 59 -13.10 -47.20 32.57
N ARG A 60 -12.47 -47.86 31.59
CA ARG A 60 -11.03 -48.14 31.56
C ARG A 60 -10.18 -46.89 31.38
N VAL A 61 -10.64 -45.93 30.58
CA VAL A 61 -9.86 -44.73 30.22
C VAL A 61 -9.97 -43.63 31.28
N THR A 62 -11.15 -43.48 31.89
CA THR A 62 -11.37 -42.42 32.90
C THR A 62 -11.30 -42.91 34.34
N GLY A 63 -11.26 -44.22 34.57
CA GLY A 63 -11.26 -44.81 35.91
C GLY A 63 -12.56 -44.59 36.70
N GLN A 64 -13.61 -44.07 36.06
CA GLN A 64 -14.89 -43.80 36.72
C GLN A 64 -15.66 -45.10 36.98
N THR A 65 -16.09 -45.27 38.23
CA THR A 65 -17.03 -46.31 38.66
C THR A 65 -18.47 -45.86 38.39
N LEU A 66 -19.23 -46.65 37.64
CA LEU A 66 -20.66 -46.42 37.40
C LEU A 66 -21.53 -47.13 38.46
N GLN A 67 -22.85 -46.88 38.42
CA GLN A 67 -23.81 -47.53 39.30
C GLN A 67 -23.69 -49.06 39.23
N SER A 68 -23.58 -49.68 40.40
CA SER A 68 -23.54 -51.13 40.55
C SER A 68 -24.92 -51.74 40.38
N SER A 69 -24.97 -52.95 39.80
CA SER A 69 -26.22 -53.67 39.55
C SER A 69 -26.14 -55.10 40.09
N PRO A 70 -27.20 -55.64 40.72
CA PRO A 70 -27.21 -57.03 41.17
C PRO A 70 -27.14 -58.05 40.02
N ALA A 71 -27.42 -57.64 38.79
CA ALA A 71 -27.37 -58.51 37.61
C ALA A 71 -26.45 -57.94 36.52
N LEU A 72 -25.63 -58.80 35.91
CA LEU A 72 -24.73 -58.49 34.80
C LEU A 72 -25.43 -57.73 33.64
N PRO A 73 -26.65 -58.07 33.19
CA PRO A 73 -27.35 -57.32 32.14
C PRO A 73 -27.60 -55.86 32.53
N GLY A 74 -27.95 -55.61 33.80
CA GLY A 74 -28.15 -54.26 34.31
C GLY A 74 -26.85 -53.45 34.25
N ALA A 75 -25.72 -54.08 34.59
CA ALA A 75 -24.41 -53.46 34.52
C ALA A 75 -24.00 -53.12 33.07
N ILE A 76 -24.25 -54.03 32.11
CA ILE A 76 -24.00 -53.81 30.68
C ILE A 76 -24.86 -52.65 30.14
N THR A 77 -26.14 -52.58 30.52
CA THR A 77 -27.01 -51.48 30.08
C THR A 77 -26.59 -50.13 30.63
N ALA A 78 -26.02 -50.07 31.84
CA ALA A 78 -25.46 -48.86 32.40
C ALA A 78 -24.19 -48.41 31.65
N ALA A 79 -23.30 -49.33 31.29
CA ALA A 79 -22.13 -49.05 30.45
C ALA A 79 -22.53 -48.52 29.05
N LEU A 80 -23.53 -49.13 28.41
CA LEU A 80 -24.04 -48.68 27.11
C LEU A 80 -24.65 -47.28 27.18
N ARG A 81 -25.40 -46.96 28.24
CA ARG A 81 -25.96 -45.62 28.45
C ARG A 81 -24.88 -44.57 28.65
N ASP A 82 -23.84 -44.87 29.43
CA ASP A 82 -22.70 -43.97 29.61
C ASP A 82 -21.95 -43.72 28.30
N ARG A 83 -21.67 -44.79 27.53
CA ARG A 83 -21.06 -44.67 26.20
C ARG A 83 -21.90 -43.80 25.27
N GLN A 84 -23.22 -44.02 25.26
CA GLN A 84 -24.14 -43.22 24.46
C GLN A 84 -24.16 -41.76 24.89
N SER A 85 -24.17 -41.47 26.19
CA SER A 85 -24.09 -40.11 26.73
C SER A 85 -22.79 -39.42 26.31
N ARG A 86 -21.65 -40.09 26.47
CA ARG A 86 -20.33 -39.55 26.07
C ARG A 86 -20.26 -39.25 24.58
N LEU A 87 -20.80 -40.14 23.75
CA LEU A 87 -20.85 -39.90 22.31
C LEU A 87 -21.76 -38.73 21.97
N GLN A 88 -22.91 -38.59 22.64
CA GLN A 88 -23.80 -37.43 22.46
C GLN A 88 -23.13 -36.11 22.89
N ASP A 89 -22.41 -36.11 24.01
CA ASP A 89 -21.66 -34.95 24.49
C ASP A 89 -20.54 -34.58 23.51
N GLN A 90 -19.80 -35.57 23.01
CA GLN A 90 -18.80 -35.36 21.96
C GLN A 90 -19.44 -34.78 20.71
N LEU A 91 -20.55 -35.33 20.25
CA LEU A 91 -21.25 -34.84 19.05
C LEU A 91 -21.70 -33.39 19.24
N ALA A 92 -22.31 -33.06 20.39
CA ALA A 92 -22.73 -31.70 20.71
C ALA A 92 -21.54 -30.71 20.76
N THR A 93 -20.40 -31.12 21.32
CA THR A 93 -19.19 -30.28 21.34
C THR A 93 -18.58 -30.10 19.94
N LEU A 94 -18.55 -31.15 19.12
CA LEU A 94 -18.10 -31.08 17.74
C LEU A 94 -19.01 -30.18 16.90
N ASP A 95 -20.32 -30.33 17.00
CA ASP A 95 -21.30 -29.48 16.29
C ASP A 95 -21.13 -28.00 16.67
N SER A 96 -20.95 -27.71 17.96
CA SER A 96 -20.68 -26.35 18.43
C SER A 96 -19.39 -25.77 17.83
N ARG A 97 -18.31 -26.57 17.79
CA ARG A 97 -17.02 -26.16 17.21
C ARG A 97 -17.12 -25.95 15.70
N VAL A 98 -17.81 -26.83 14.98
CA VAL A 98 -18.04 -26.70 13.54
C VAL A 98 -18.78 -25.41 13.25
N ASN A 99 -19.89 -25.15 13.95
CA ASN A 99 -20.66 -23.91 13.77
C ASN A 99 -19.83 -22.67 14.05
N SER A 100 -19.02 -22.68 15.12
CA SER A 100 -18.12 -21.56 15.44
C SER A 100 -17.07 -21.33 14.35
N LEU A 101 -16.43 -22.39 13.86
CA LEU A 101 -15.42 -22.29 12.81
C LEU A 101 -16.02 -21.84 11.48
N THR A 102 -17.22 -22.30 11.12
CA THR A 102 -17.92 -21.84 9.91
C THR A 102 -18.19 -20.34 9.99
N MET A 103 -18.69 -19.83 11.11
CA MET A 103 -18.90 -18.38 11.28
C MET A 103 -17.60 -17.58 11.18
N GLN A 104 -16.51 -18.07 11.78
CA GLN A 104 -15.20 -17.42 11.67
C GLN A 104 -14.68 -17.41 10.24
N PHE A 105 -14.84 -18.53 9.52
CA PHE A 105 -14.45 -18.66 8.13
C PHE A 105 -15.23 -17.70 7.23
N ASP A 106 -16.55 -17.62 7.38
CA ASP A 106 -17.39 -16.71 6.61
C ASP A 106 -17.01 -15.26 6.86
N THR A 107 -16.77 -14.89 8.13
CA THR A 107 -16.35 -13.55 8.51
C THR A 107 -14.98 -13.20 7.90
N ALA A 108 -14.01 -14.12 7.98
CA ALA A 108 -12.68 -13.92 7.41
C ALA A 108 -12.73 -13.80 5.88
N THR A 109 -13.54 -14.62 5.23
CA THR A 109 -13.73 -14.58 3.77
C THR A 109 -14.37 -13.26 3.34
N GLN A 110 -15.37 -12.76 4.07
CA GLN A 110 -16.00 -11.48 3.78
C GLN A 110 -15.01 -10.31 3.96
N ALA A 111 -14.22 -10.32 5.04
CA ALA A 111 -13.18 -9.32 5.27
C ALA A 111 -12.12 -9.33 4.16
N ALA A 112 -11.65 -10.52 3.75
CA ALA A 112 -10.67 -10.67 2.69
C ALA A 112 -11.17 -10.09 1.35
N ASN A 113 -12.44 -10.33 0.99
CA ASN A 113 -13.03 -9.79 -0.23
C ASN A 113 -13.12 -8.25 -0.20
N ILE A 114 -13.46 -7.68 0.95
CA ILE A 114 -13.51 -6.22 1.13
C ILE A 114 -12.09 -5.65 0.98
N ASP A 115 -11.10 -6.26 1.65
CA ASP A 115 -9.71 -5.83 1.60
C ASP A 115 -9.14 -5.91 0.18
N GLU A 116 -9.41 -7.00 -0.55
CA GLU A 116 -8.98 -7.16 -1.95
C GLU A 116 -9.54 -6.03 -2.83
N SER A 117 -10.83 -5.72 -2.70
CA SER A 117 -11.45 -4.62 -3.44
C SER A 117 -10.86 -3.25 -3.09
N GLY A 118 -10.56 -3.01 -1.81
CA GLY A 118 -9.94 -1.77 -1.33
C GLY A 118 -8.50 -1.62 -1.79
N LEU A 119 -7.73 -2.71 -1.79
CA LEU A 119 -6.36 -2.75 -2.31
C LEU A 119 -6.34 -2.49 -3.81
N GLN A 120 -7.26 -3.10 -4.58
CA GLN A 120 -7.36 -2.85 -6.01
C GLN A 120 -7.67 -1.38 -6.30
N ALA A 121 -8.67 -0.79 -5.62
CA ALA A 121 -9.00 0.63 -5.77
C ALA A 121 -7.82 1.54 -5.44
N ARG A 122 -7.02 1.19 -4.41
CA ARG A 122 -5.80 1.92 -4.06
C ARG A 122 -4.72 1.80 -5.13
N VAL A 123 -4.52 0.61 -5.70
CA VAL A 123 -3.58 0.39 -6.81
C VAL A 123 -3.98 1.24 -8.02
N ASP A 124 -5.25 1.23 -8.39
CA ASP A 124 -5.77 2.02 -9.52
C ASP A 124 -5.56 3.53 -9.30
N ALA A 125 -5.84 4.03 -8.08
CA ALA A 125 -5.62 5.42 -7.72
C ALA A 125 -4.13 5.82 -7.78
N LEU A 126 -3.23 4.94 -7.34
CA LEU A 126 -1.79 5.17 -7.41
C LEU A 126 -1.29 5.17 -8.86
N GLN A 127 -1.79 4.27 -9.70
CA GLN A 127 -1.46 4.27 -11.13
C GLN A 127 -1.92 5.56 -11.83
N ALA A 128 -3.14 6.02 -11.55
CA ALA A 128 -3.64 7.29 -12.07
C ALA A 128 -2.77 8.49 -11.63
N THR A 129 -2.38 8.51 -10.35
CA THR A 129 -1.51 9.56 -9.79
C THR A 129 -0.12 9.54 -10.44
N MET A 130 0.46 8.36 -10.65
CA MET A 130 1.75 8.22 -11.35
C MET A 130 1.67 8.69 -12.80
N ALA A 131 0.57 8.38 -13.51
CA ALA A 131 0.36 8.85 -14.87
C ALA A 131 0.25 10.39 -14.93
N GLN A 132 -0.46 11.00 -13.97
CA GLN A 132 -0.57 12.45 -13.85
C GLN A 132 0.81 13.09 -13.57
N LEU A 133 1.56 12.59 -12.58
CA LEU A 133 2.88 13.09 -12.24
C LEU A 133 3.86 12.99 -13.42
N ASN A 134 3.81 11.91 -14.19
CA ASN A 134 4.63 11.76 -15.39
C ASN A 134 4.28 12.81 -16.46
N SER A 135 2.99 13.11 -16.65
CA SER A 135 2.54 14.16 -17.56
C SER A 135 3.01 15.55 -17.12
N GLU A 136 2.85 15.87 -15.83
CA GLU A 136 3.32 17.12 -15.25
C GLU A 136 4.84 17.27 -15.35
N ALA A 137 5.60 16.21 -15.08
CA ALA A 137 7.05 16.20 -15.23
C ALA A 137 7.47 16.47 -16.68
N ALA A 138 6.80 15.87 -17.68
CA ALA A 138 7.07 16.13 -19.09
C ALA A 138 6.80 17.59 -19.46
N LEU A 139 5.70 18.18 -18.96
CA LEU A 139 5.39 19.60 -19.15
C LEU A 139 6.46 20.51 -18.53
N PHE A 140 6.91 20.21 -17.31
CA PHE A 140 7.97 20.99 -16.66
C PHE A 140 9.30 20.91 -17.40
N VAL A 141 9.66 19.76 -17.96
CA VAL A 141 10.87 19.62 -18.79
C VAL A 141 10.78 20.52 -20.03
N GLU A 142 9.63 20.56 -20.72
CA GLU A 142 9.45 21.44 -21.88
C GLU A 142 9.48 22.92 -21.48
N GLN A 143 8.83 23.30 -20.38
CA GLN A 143 8.92 24.66 -19.84
C GLN A 143 10.36 25.05 -19.50
N GLN A 144 11.13 24.14 -18.89
CA GLN A 144 12.54 24.37 -18.57
C GLN A 144 13.38 24.58 -19.84
N LYS A 145 13.17 23.79 -20.90
CA LYS A 145 13.85 23.98 -22.19
C LYS A 145 13.56 25.35 -22.79
N THR A 146 12.28 25.76 -22.82
CA THR A 146 11.91 27.07 -23.38
C THR A 146 12.52 28.22 -22.58
N LYS A 147 12.49 28.16 -21.25
CA LYS A 147 13.09 29.17 -20.38
C LYS A 147 14.61 29.20 -20.46
N GLY A 148 15.26 28.05 -20.59
CA GLY A 148 16.70 27.96 -20.86
C GLY A 148 17.08 28.65 -22.17
N ALA A 149 16.36 28.37 -23.26
CA ALA A 149 16.59 29.00 -24.56
C ALA A 149 16.35 30.52 -24.53
N GLU A 150 15.33 30.98 -23.79
CA GLU A 150 15.05 32.40 -23.57
C GLU A 150 16.20 33.08 -22.82
N ALA A 151 16.70 32.47 -21.74
CA ALA A 151 17.82 32.99 -20.95
C ALA A 151 19.10 33.10 -21.80
N ASP A 152 19.42 32.08 -22.60
CA ASP A 152 20.56 32.10 -23.52
C ASP A 152 20.44 33.19 -24.57
N ARG A 153 19.24 33.41 -25.11
CA ARG A 153 18.97 34.49 -26.05
C ARG A 153 19.20 35.87 -25.42
N ILE A 154 18.67 36.09 -24.21
CA ILE A 154 18.87 37.34 -23.47
C ILE A 154 20.37 37.57 -23.20
N ARG A 155 21.10 36.52 -22.80
CA ARG A 155 22.54 36.60 -22.56
C ARG A 155 23.31 37.03 -23.82
N ARG A 156 23.02 36.41 -24.97
CA ARG A 156 23.64 36.78 -26.25
C ARG A 156 23.36 38.23 -26.63
N ILE A 157 22.12 38.69 -26.47
CA ILE A 157 21.74 40.08 -26.75
C ILE A 157 22.50 41.02 -25.80
N ALA A 158 22.56 40.73 -24.50
CA ALA A 158 23.27 41.56 -23.54
C ALA A 158 24.76 41.67 -23.86
N GLU A 159 25.39 40.59 -24.33
CA GLU A 159 26.79 40.58 -24.75
C GLU A 159 27.02 41.40 -26.02
N GLN A 160 26.16 41.28 -27.03
CA GLN A 160 26.18 42.14 -28.21
C GLN A 160 26.02 43.62 -27.85
N ARG A 161 25.09 43.95 -26.95
CA ARG A 161 24.88 45.33 -26.47
C ARG A 161 26.10 45.88 -25.74
N ARG A 162 26.77 45.07 -24.92
CA ARG A 162 28.03 45.48 -24.26
C ARG A 162 29.13 45.77 -25.28
N SER A 163 29.26 44.93 -26.30
CA SER A 163 30.22 45.17 -27.39
C SER A 163 29.89 46.45 -28.17
N ASP A 164 28.61 46.69 -28.46
CA ASP A 164 28.16 47.90 -29.17
C ASP A 164 28.44 49.16 -28.35
N VAL A 165 28.18 49.14 -27.04
CA VAL A 165 28.50 50.26 -26.14
C VAL A 165 29.99 50.56 -26.16
N ALA A 166 30.85 49.55 -25.99
CA ALA A 166 32.30 49.74 -26.03
C ALA A 166 32.78 50.32 -27.37
N ARG A 167 32.20 49.86 -28.50
CA ARG A 167 32.50 50.44 -29.82
C ARG A 167 32.08 51.91 -29.91
N LEU A 168 30.87 52.23 -29.47
CA LEU A 168 30.35 53.60 -29.51
C LEU A 168 31.13 54.55 -28.61
N GLU A 169 31.59 54.09 -27.45
CA GLU A 169 32.47 54.86 -26.57
C GLU A 169 33.79 55.21 -27.25
N ASN A 170 34.41 54.25 -27.96
CA ASN A 170 35.64 54.48 -28.72
C ASN A 170 35.42 55.50 -29.86
N VAL A 171 34.35 55.34 -30.65
CA VAL A 171 33.99 56.29 -31.72
C VAL A 171 33.73 57.68 -31.16
N LEU A 172 33.05 57.78 -30.01
CA LEU A 172 32.79 59.06 -29.35
C LEU A 172 34.09 59.73 -28.88
N ALA A 173 35.04 58.95 -28.35
CA ALA A 173 36.36 59.47 -27.97
C ALA A 173 37.14 59.98 -29.18
N GLU A 174 37.11 59.26 -30.30
CA GLU A 174 37.74 59.66 -31.57
C GLU A 174 37.14 60.98 -32.10
N ILE A 175 35.81 61.08 -32.19
CA ILE A 175 35.11 62.30 -32.63
C ILE A 175 35.46 63.49 -31.72
N ARG A 176 35.55 63.28 -30.39
CA ARG A 176 35.96 64.33 -29.45
C ARG A 176 37.39 64.80 -29.73
N ALA A 177 38.31 63.87 -30.00
CA ALA A 177 39.69 64.20 -30.33
C ALA A 177 39.81 64.93 -31.67
N GLU A 178 39.07 64.50 -32.70
CA GLU A 178 39.02 65.17 -34.00
C GLU A 178 38.44 66.58 -33.89
N ARG A 179 37.33 66.76 -33.16
CA ARG A 179 36.74 68.07 -32.91
C ARG A 179 37.73 69.02 -32.26
N PHE A 180 38.53 68.54 -31.30
CA PHE A 180 39.59 69.33 -30.70
C PHE A 180 40.66 69.74 -31.72
N ARG A 181 41.13 68.80 -32.56
CA ARG A 181 42.11 69.09 -33.63
C ARG A 181 41.60 70.11 -34.64
N ILE A 182 40.35 69.98 -35.09
CA ILE A 182 39.72 70.94 -36.02
C ILE A 182 39.63 72.32 -35.37
N THR A 183 39.25 72.39 -34.10
CA THR A 183 39.15 73.66 -33.36
C THR A 183 40.51 74.36 -33.27
N GLU A 184 41.58 73.61 -32.95
CA GLU A 184 42.95 74.13 -32.94
C GLU A 184 43.42 74.59 -34.34
N GLN A 185 43.08 73.85 -35.39
CA GLN A 185 43.39 74.24 -36.77
C GLN A 185 42.67 75.53 -37.16
N THR A 186 41.37 75.67 -36.85
CA THR A 186 40.60 76.88 -37.09
C THR A 186 41.24 78.08 -36.41
N ARG A 187 41.60 77.96 -35.12
CA ARG A 187 42.28 79.03 -34.39
C ARG A 187 43.60 79.45 -35.05
N ARG A 188 44.41 78.48 -35.48
CA ARG A 188 45.67 78.75 -36.20
C ARG A 188 45.44 79.44 -37.55
N LEU A 189 44.38 79.06 -38.28
CA LEU A 189 44.01 79.66 -39.56
C LEU A 189 43.50 81.09 -39.36
N GLU A 190 42.70 81.35 -38.33
CA GLU A 190 42.24 82.69 -37.93
C GLU A 190 43.43 83.59 -37.59
N ASP A 191 44.36 83.12 -36.75
CA ASP A 191 45.59 83.85 -36.42
C ASP A 191 46.40 84.18 -37.67
N ARG A 192 46.53 83.22 -38.61
CA ARG A 192 47.24 83.42 -39.88
C ARG A 192 46.51 84.44 -40.77
N GLN A 193 45.18 84.40 -40.80
CA GLN A 193 44.38 85.36 -41.54
C GLN A 193 44.56 86.79 -41.00
N VAL A 194 44.56 86.97 -39.68
CA VAL A 194 44.81 88.26 -39.02
C VAL A 194 46.22 88.77 -39.36
N ARG A 195 47.24 87.91 -39.27
CA ARG A 195 48.63 88.29 -39.65
C ARG A 195 48.75 88.69 -41.12
N LEU A 196 48.10 87.96 -42.03
CA LEU A 196 48.11 88.27 -43.45
C LEU A 196 47.39 89.59 -43.75
N ARG A 197 46.23 89.84 -43.13
CA ARG A 197 45.53 91.13 -43.24
C ARG A 197 46.41 92.28 -42.75
N GLY A 198 47.06 92.14 -41.59
CA GLY A 198 47.98 93.16 -41.09
C GLY A 198 49.20 93.38 -41.99
N ASN A 199 49.74 92.32 -42.61
CA ASN A 199 50.81 92.46 -43.61
C ASN A 199 50.33 93.20 -44.86
N LEU A 200 49.13 92.90 -45.33
CA LEU A 200 48.52 93.54 -46.50
C LEU A 200 48.27 95.03 -46.23
N THR A 201 47.67 95.40 -45.10
CA THR A 201 47.49 96.81 -44.71
C THR A 201 48.82 97.56 -44.61
N ARG A 202 49.87 96.93 -44.07
CA ARG A 202 51.22 97.51 -44.04
C ARG A 202 51.82 97.68 -45.45
N ALA A 203 51.61 96.73 -46.34
CA ALA A 203 52.07 96.81 -47.72
C ALA A 203 51.33 97.92 -48.49
N GLU A 204 50.01 98.05 -48.30
CA GLU A 204 49.18 99.12 -48.86
C GLU A 204 49.62 100.49 -48.35
N ALA A 205 49.82 100.65 -47.04
CA ALA A 205 50.32 101.90 -46.46
C ALA A 205 51.72 102.26 -46.99
N ARG A 206 52.61 101.28 -47.15
CA ARG A 206 53.93 101.50 -47.79
C ARG A 206 53.80 101.90 -49.24
N LYS A 207 52.90 101.26 -50.00
CA LYS A 207 52.61 101.64 -51.39
C LYS A 207 52.13 103.09 -51.46
N GLU A 208 51.17 103.48 -50.62
CA GLU A 208 50.66 104.86 -50.57
C GLU A 208 51.76 105.87 -50.18
N GLN A 209 52.60 105.54 -49.20
CA GLN A 209 53.75 106.37 -48.82
C GLN A 209 54.76 106.53 -49.95
N LEU A 210 55.07 105.44 -50.67
CA LEU A 210 55.95 105.48 -51.84
C LEU A 210 55.34 106.32 -52.96
N GLU A 211 54.04 106.19 -53.24
CA GLU A 211 53.32 107.01 -54.21
C GLU A 211 53.35 108.50 -53.83
N LYS A 212 53.13 108.83 -52.55
CA LYS A 212 53.24 110.22 -52.05
C LYS A 212 54.65 110.77 -52.16
N LYS A 213 55.68 110.00 -51.79
CA LYS A 213 57.08 110.39 -51.95
C LYS A 213 57.45 110.60 -53.42
N LEU A 214 56.97 109.75 -54.32
CA LEU A 214 57.15 109.92 -55.75
C LEU A 214 56.54 111.25 -56.21
N ARG A 215 55.29 111.54 -55.82
CA ARG A 215 54.59 112.79 -56.16
C ARG A 215 55.25 114.04 -55.57
N ALA A 216 55.72 113.99 -54.31
CA ALA A 216 56.44 115.10 -53.68
C ALA A 216 57.80 115.34 -54.33
N GLY A 217 58.51 114.28 -54.73
CA GLY A 217 59.75 114.38 -55.49
C GLY A 217 59.57 114.99 -56.89
N TYR A 218 58.36 114.95 -57.46
CA TYR A 218 58.01 115.70 -58.68
C TYR A 218 57.61 117.16 -58.40
N ALA A 219 57.31 117.55 -57.16
CA ALA A 219 56.89 118.90 -56.79
C ALA A 219 58.06 119.78 -56.28
N ASP A 220 59.10 119.20 -55.68
CA ASP A 220 60.34 119.91 -55.31
C ASP A 220 61.35 120.07 -56.48
N GLY A 221 60.93 119.70 -57.70
CA GLY A 221 61.74 119.74 -58.93
C GLY A 221 61.35 120.83 -59.94
N THR A 222 60.57 121.84 -59.55
CA THR A 222 60.19 123.03 -60.34
C THR A 222 60.25 124.26 -59.48
#